data_AF-A0A075APQ7-F1
#
_entry.id   AF-A0A075APQ7-F1
#
_cell.length_a   1.000
_cell.length_b   1.000
_cell.length_c   1.000
_cell.angle_alpha   90.00
_cell.angle_beta   90.00
_cell.angle_gamma   90.00
#
_symmetry.space_group_name_H-M   'P 1'
#
loop_
_entity.id
_entity.type
_entity.pdbx_description
1 polymer ?
#
loop_
_entity_poly.entity_id
_entity_poly.type
_entity_poly.pdbx_seq_one_letter_code
_entity_poly.pdbx_strand_id
1 'polypeptide(L)'
;MITKEEFGQWIETQTFKEKFYKFVQENQFEFEDYASFTADNWIDKLGSAGCAIYIQLNPKKTPLELLLNEFSAEIKTDFSVVDKLANNVFEEVVDRDVCMRGIANEILRRWLLRDSELDRKDIDRYIGLQAPSGGGKSKMMDYTGQIKGDIMDHADVAEVYMDVRSQLKLGGELTTDMREILNGEVAKLKKMMNESVYIPITFGGNTEVWRSEDPEQAISIRILHSYFIDKTKLSQSLSADSFYSRLRRVGKFSIDASLAIIREHSKKESIFLLFDEIAKKGNAEQVTNCLRCVSPMMSKSLRDCCSRNHVIISSLEVSSITKCASEAGRHIHFVPLNRLSVEASLGLFWEYTKFAYVKHLIVTVGGHPRCLEALFGILKQYSNELGVWNYEMLFNKLLSGAAEHAIFYAYLCIKDDVRAALLRTTVPMDDKIVHNRTYEDSVQRALYLNSFSDEEIKSRSFVPIISPFALAIFASRLLSTEYKGSLLHRIGETLYKLTEFGSTFKIAHGLWKTLIRLLYQSKHRVKAALI
;
A
#
# COMPACT_ATOMS: atom_id res chain seq x y z
N MET A 1 1.49 -33.66 -21.67
CA MET A 1 1.31 -34.42 -22.91
C MET A 1 0.22 -35.43 -22.64
N ILE A 2 -0.68 -35.67 -23.60
CA ILE A 2 -1.67 -36.74 -23.50
C ILE A 2 -0.95 -38.10 -23.45
N THR A 3 -1.41 -39.01 -22.61
CA THR A 3 -0.85 -40.38 -22.51
C THR A 3 -1.35 -41.26 -23.67
N LYS A 4 -0.65 -42.37 -23.94
CA LYS A 4 -1.07 -43.38 -24.94
C LYS A 4 -2.47 -43.90 -24.64
N GLU A 5 -2.79 -44.15 -23.37
CA GLU A 5 -4.14 -44.60 -22.97
C GLU A 5 -5.21 -43.52 -23.19
N GLU A 6 -4.98 -42.29 -22.75
CA GLU A 6 -5.95 -41.18 -22.92
C GLU A 6 -6.19 -40.87 -24.40
N PHE A 7 -5.15 -40.88 -25.21
CA PHE A 7 -5.25 -40.67 -26.65
C PHE A 7 -5.99 -41.84 -27.33
N GLY A 8 -5.70 -43.08 -26.94
CA GLY A 8 -6.40 -44.27 -27.43
C GLY A 8 -7.90 -44.24 -27.12
N GLN A 9 -8.28 -43.86 -25.90
CA GLN A 9 -9.69 -43.68 -25.51
C GLN A 9 -10.38 -42.60 -26.34
N TRP A 10 -9.69 -41.48 -26.60
CA TRP A 10 -10.24 -40.43 -27.46
C TRP A 10 -10.44 -40.92 -28.89
N ILE A 11 -9.45 -41.60 -29.49
CA ILE A 11 -9.54 -42.14 -30.85
C ILE A 11 -10.77 -43.05 -31.01
N GLU A 12 -11.07 -43.89 -30.02
CA GLU A 12 -12.22 -44.80 -30.08
C GLU A 12 -13.58 -44.10 -30.23
N THR A 13 -13.67 -42.83 -29.82
CA THR A 13 -14.87 -42.00 -29.94
C THR A 13 -14.98 -41.27 -31.29
N GLN A 14 -13.96 -41.33 -32.13
CA GLN A 14 -13.88 -40.56 -33.37
C GLN A 14 -14.40 -41.35 -34.58
N THR A 15 -15.07 -40.65 -35.50
CA THR A 15 -15.59 -41.24 -36.74
C THR A 15 -14.50 -41.68 -37.72
N PHE A 16 -13.26 -41.23 -37.52
CA PHE A 16 -12.10 -41.56 -38.35
C PHE A 16 -11.19 -42.65 -37.74
N LYS A 17 -11.60 -43.32 -36.65
CA LYS A 17 -10.75 -44.27 -35.92
C LYS A 17 -10.19 -45.40 -36.77
N GLU A 18 -11.00 -45.97 -37.65
CA GLU A 18 -10.57 -47.05 -38.55
C GLU A 18 -9.50 -46.58 -39.54
N LYS A 19 -9.63 -45.34 -40.03
CA LYS A 19 -8.65 -44.70 -40.91
C LYS A 19 -7.34 -44.45 -40.17
N PHE A 20 -7.40 -44.02 -38.91
CA PHE A 20 -6.23 -43.83 -38.06
C PHE A 20 -5.51 -45.15 -37.76
N TYR A 21 -6.23 -46.17 -37.27
CA TYR A 21 -5.62 -47.47 -36.94
C TYR A 21 -5.03 -48.16 -38.16
N LYS A 22 -5.70 -48.09 -39.31
CA LYS A 22 -5.15 -48.59 -40.58
C LYS A 22 -3.84 -47.88 -40.93
N PHE A 23 -3.78 -46.56 -40.84
CA PHE A 23 -2.57 -45.79 -41.08
C PHE A 23 -1.42 -46.18 -40.13
N VAL A 24 -1.70 -46.28 -38.83
CA VAL A 24 -0.69 -46.66 -37.83
C VAL A 24 -0.20 -48.09 -38.06
N GLN A 25 -1.10 -49.03 -38.35
CA GLN A 25 -0.78 -50.44 -38.57
C GLN A 25 0.01 -50.68 -39.87
N GLU A 26 -0.37 -50.02 -40.97
CA GLU A 26 0.31 -50.14 -42.26
C GLU A 26 1.75 -49.61 -42.22
N ASN A 27 2.02 -48.63 -41.35
CA ASN A 27 3.34 -48.02 -41.22
C ASN A 27 4.12 -48.51 -39.98
N GLN A 28 3.55 -49.43 -39.21
CA GLN A 28 4.16 -49.98 -37.98
C GLN A 28 4.60 -48.91 -36.98
N PHE A 29 3.85 -47.81 -36.87
CA PHE A 29 4.19 -46.73 -35.95
C PHE A 29 3.82 -47.07 -34.51
N GLU A 30 4.75 -46.83 -33.58
CA GLU A 30 4.46 -46.75 -32.16
C GLU A 30 3.96 -45.35 -31.77
N PHE A 31 3.45 -45.21 -30.55
CA PHE A 31 2.86 -43.95 -30.08
C PHE A 31 3.84 -42.79 -30.16
N GLU A 32 5.09 -43.04 -29.80
CA GLU A 32 6.17 -42.07 -29.83
C GLU A 32 6.47 -41.58 -31.25
N ASP A 33 6.35 -42.46 -32.26
CA ASP A 33 6.62 -42.14 -33.65
C ASP A 33 5.63 -41.11 -34.17
N TYR A 34 4.33 -41.39 -34.02
CA TYR A 34 3.30 -40.49 -34.56
C TYR A 34 2.97 -39.31 -33.63
N ALA A 35 3.28 -39.39 -32.32
CA ALA A 35 3.22 -38.23 -31.42
C ALA A 35 4.22 -37.13 -31.81
N SER A 36 5.32 -37.49 -32.48
CA SER A 36 6.36 -36.55 -32.93
C SER A 36 6.06 -35.84 -34.26
N PHE A 37 4.99 -36.24 -34.96
CA PHE A 37 4.64 -35.69 -36.27
C PHE A 37 4.23 -34.22 -36.18
N THR A 38 4.68 -33.41 -37.14
CA THR A 38 4.24 -32.01 -37.27
C THR A 38 2.79 -31.91 -37.76
N ALA A 39 2.21 -30.72 -37.68
CA ALA A 39 0.86 -30.47 -38.20
C ALA A 39 0.76 -30.86 -39.70
N ASP A 40 1.78 -30.52 -40.48
CA ASP A 40 1.82 -30.77 -41.92
C ASP A 40 1.94 -32.27 -42.21
N ASN A 41 2.74 -33.01 -41.43
CA ASN A 41 2.82 -34.47 -41.54
C ASN A 41 1.44 -35.13 -41.35
N TRP A 42 0.66 -34.66 -40.38
CA TRP A 42 -0.67 -35.20 -40.11
C TRP A 42 -1.68 -34.82 -41.18
N ILE A 43 -1.68 -33.56 -41.61
CA ILE A 43 -2.60 -33.04 -42.62
C ILE A 43 -2.35 -33.73 -43.98
N ASP A 44 -1.09 -33.91 -44.38
CA ASP A 44 -0.74 -34.59 -45.63
C ASP A 44 -1.19 -36.05 -45.67
N LYS A 45 -1.15 -36.74 -44.52
CA LYS A 45 -1.47 -38.18 -44.46
C LYS A 45 -2.96 -38.45 -44.25
N LEU A 46 -3.65 -37.65 -43.44
CA LEU A 46 -5.00 -37.95 -43.00
C LEU A 46 -6.01 -36.81 -43.25
N GLY A 47 -5.58 -35.66 -43.77
CA GLY A 47 -6.43 -34.51 -44.08
C GLY A 47 -7.02 -33.87 -42.82
N SER A 48 -8.32 -33.60 -42.83
CA SER A 48 -9.04 -33.02 -41.67
C SER A 48 -8.95 -33.89 -40.41
N ALA A 49 -8.92 -35.23 -40.55
CA ALA A 49 -8.70 -36.14 -39.43
C ALA A 49 -7.29 -35.98 -38.85
N GLY A 50 -6.28 -35.76 -39.70
CA GLY A 50 -4.92 -35.47 -39.28
C GLY A 50 -4.82 -34.19 -38.46
N CYS A 51 -5.52 -33.14 -38.88
CA CYS A 51 -5.60 -31.89 -38.11
C CYS A 51 -6.19 -32.12 -36.70
N ALA A 52 -7.29 -32.89 -36.59
CA ALA A 52 -7.89 -33.22 -35.30
C ALA A 52 -6.94 -34.05 -34.41
N ILE A 53 -6.23 -35.01 -35.00
CA ILE A 53 -5.23 -35.84 -34.31
C ILE A 53 -4.06 -34.97 -33.81
N TYR A 54 -3.54 -34.08 -34.65
CA TYR A 54 -2.45 -33.18 -34.27
C TYR A 54 -2.86 -32.27 -33.10
N ILE A 55 -4.08 -31.70 -33.14
CA ILE A 55 -4.61 -30.86 -32.06
C ILE A 55 -4.75 -31.66 -30.75
N GLN A 56 -5.17 -32.93 -30.82
CA GLN A 56 -5.33 -33.76 -29.62
C GLN A 56 -3.99 -34.23 -29.04
N LEU A 57 -3.00 -34.54 -29.90
CA LEU A 57 -1.65 -34.91 -29.48
C LEU A 57 -0.86 -33.70 -28.98
N ASN A 58 -1.14 -32.52 -29.55
CA ASN A 58 -0.51 -31.24 -29.21
C ASN A 58 -1.59 -30.24 -28.79
N PRO A 59 -2.30 -30.48 -27.66
CA PRO A 59 -3.28 -29.52 -27.18
C PRO A 59 -2.57 -28.19 -27.00
N LYS A 60 -3.16 -27.11 -27.54
CA LYS A 60 -2.63 -25.76 -27.35
C LYS A 60 -2.48 -25.55 -25.85
N LYS A 61 -1.23 -25.49 -25.39
CA LYS A 61 -0.95 -25.23 -23.99
C LYS A 61 -1.62 -23.91 -23.61
N THR A 62 -2.41 -23.92 -22.54
CA THR A 62 -3.06 -22.68 -22.09
C THR A 62 -1.97 -21.68 -21.66
N PRO A 63 -2.25 -20.37 -21.67
CA PRO A 63 -1.30 -19.39 -21.12
C PRO A 63 -0.88 -19.70 -19.68
N LEU A 64 -1.78 -20.30 -18.89
CA LEU A 64 -1.47 -20.82 -17.55
C LEU A 64 -0.44 -21.94 -17.62
N GLU A 65 -0.66 -22.98 -18.43
CA GLU A 65 0.28 -24.10 -18.57
C GLU A 65 1.65 -23.66 -19.09
N LEU A 66 1.69 -22.71 -20.02
CA LEU A 66 2.96 -22.15 -20.51
C LEU A 66 3.69 -21.38 -19.41
N LEU A 67 2.97 -20.57 -18.62
CA LEU A 67 3.54 -19.85 -17.48
C LEU A 67 4.08 -20.81 -16.41
N LEU A 68 3.29 -21.82 -16.05
CA LEU A 68 3.69 -22.81 -15.05
C LEU A 68 4.92 -23.61 -15.47
N ASN A 69 5.02 -23.94 -16.77
CA ASN A 69 6.19 -24.63 -17.31
C ASN A 69 7.43 -23.72 -17.35
N GLU A 70 7.30 -22.50 -17.87
CA GLU A 70 8.42 -21.55 -18.01
C GLU A 70 9.04 -21.21 -16.64
N PHE A 71 8.22 -21.10 -15.58
CA PHE A 71 8.65 -20.68 -14.23
C PHE A 71 8.58 -21.80 -13.18
N SER A 72 8.62 -23.06 -13.60
CA SER A 72 8.44 -24.24 -12.73
C SER A 72 9.37 -24.27 -11.50
N ALA A 73 10.57 -23.72 -11.60
CA ALA A 73 11.53 -23.66 -10.49
C ALA A 73 11.26 -22.52 -9.49
N GLU A 74 10.59 -21.45 -9.93
CA GLU A 74 10.38 -20.22 -9.15
C GLU A 74 8.96 -20.08 -8.59
N ILE A 75 8.04 -20.96 -8.99
CA ILE A 75 6.64 -20.90 -8.57
C ILE A 75 6.47 -21.18 -7.07
N LYS A 76 5.54 -20.46 -6.45
CA LYS A 76 5.12 -20.66 -5.06
C LYS A 76 4.63 -22.09 -4.86
N THR A 77 5.06 -22.69 -3.76
CA THR A 77 4.54 -23.99 -3.30
C THR A 77 3.24 -23.84 -2.53
N ASP A 78 3.00 -22.66 -1.93
CA ASP A 78 1.76 -22.33 -1.23
C ASP A 78 1.28 -20.94 -1.65
N PHE A 79 0.19 -20.91 -2.42
CA PHE A 79 -0.45 -19.68 -2.92
C PHE A 79 -1.34 -18.99 -1.88
N SER A 80 -1.54 -19.61 -0.70
CA SER A 80 -2.18 -18.94 0.43
C SER A 80 -1.23 -17.94 1.11
N VAL A 81 0.09 -18.12 0.92
CA VAL A 81 1.11 -17.19 1.41
C VAL A 81 1.24 -16.02 0.44
N VAL A 82 0.73 -14.89 0.90
CA VAL A 82 0.75 -13.62 0.19
C VAL A 82 2.10 -12.93 0.39
N ASP A 83 2.65 -12.34 -0.67
CA ASP A 83 3.92 -11.59 -0.60
C ASP A 83 3.81 -10.42 0.38
N LYS A 84 4.68 -10.36 1.38
CA LYS A 84 4.71 -9.21 2.29
C LYS A 84 5.20 -7.96 1.56
N LEU A 85 4.47 -6.86 1.69
CA LEU A 85 4.87 -5.53 1.25
C LEU A 85 5.75 -4.84 2.30
N ALA A 86 5.43 -5.02 3.58
CA ALA A 86 6.13 -4.39 4.69
C ALA A 86 7.29 -5.24 5.20
N ASN A 87 8.44 -4.60 5.38
CA ASN A 87 9.57 -5.12 6.13
C ASN A 87 9.65 -4.47 7.52
N ASN A 88 8.49 -4.15 8.11
CA ASN A 88 8.42 -3.45 9.39
C ASN A 88 8.91 -4.33 10.53
N VAL A 89 9.54 -3.67 11.51
CA VAL A 89 10.10 -4.35 12.69
C VAL A 89 9.01 -4.86 13.63
N PHE A 90 7.88 -4.15 13.70
CA PHE A 90 6.72 -4.55 14.49
C PHE A 90 5.81 -5.47 13.68
N GLU A 91 5.51 -6.65 14.23
CA GLU A 91 4.54 -7.56 13.65
C GLU A 91 3.09 -7.15 13.94
N GLU A 92 2.86 -6.55 15.11
CA GLU A 92 1.55 -6.13 15.59
C GLU A 92 1.00 -4.91 14.84
N VAL A 93 -0.33 -4.88 14.71
CA VAL A 93 -1.08 -3.78 14.10
C VAL A 93 -1.92 -3.14 15.20
N VAL A 94 -1.48 -1.97 15.66
CA VAL A 94 -2.05 -1.28 16.83
C VAL A 94 -2.56 0.12 16.45
N ASP A 95 -3.65 0.56 17.09
CA ASP A 95 -4.35 1.82 16.80
C ASP A 95 -4.73 2.00 15.33
N ARG A 96 -5.40 1.00 14.76
CA ARG A 96 -5.79 1.00 13.34
C ARG A 96 -7.29 0.89 13.11
N ASP A 97 -8.10 0.88 14.16
CA ASP A 97 -9.55 0.73 14.05
C ASP A 97 -10.21 1.78 13.16
N VAL A 98 -9.76 3.03 13.25
CA VAL A 98 -10.26 4.12 12.39
C VAL A 98 -9.94 3.86 10.92
N CYS A 99 -8.73 3.38 10.63
CA CYS A 99 -8.31 3.04 9.27
C CYS A 99 -9.10 1.83 8.75
N MET A 100 -9.23 0.77 9.56
CA MET A 100 -9.99 -0.43 9.20
C MET A 100 -11.47 -0.10 8.95
N ARG A 101 -12.09 0.70 9.81
CA ARG A 101 -13.46 1.22 9.62
C ARG A 101 -13.58 2.00 8.33
N GLY A 102 -12.65 2.91 8.02
CA GLY A 102 -12.68 3.68 6.78
C GLY A 102 -12.61 2.80 5.53
N ILE A 103 -11.73 1.79 5.51
CA ILE A 103 -11.64 0.82 4.43
C ILE A 103 -12.96 0.03 4.31
N ALA A 104 -13.46 -0.52 5.42
CA ALA A 104 -14.67 -1.33 5.46
C ALA A 104 -15.91 -0.54 5.01
N ASN A 105 -16.05 0.70 5.49
CA ASN A 105 -17.14 1.60 5.14
C ASN A 105 -17.18 1.89 3.65
N GLU A 106 -16.03 2.19 3.03
CA GLU A 106 -15.97 2.48 1.60
C GLU A 106 -16.20 1.22 0.74
N ILE A 107 -15.77 0.03 1.19
CA ILE A 107 -16.13 -1.24 0.53
C ILE A 107 -17.65 -1.46 0.58
N LEU A 108 -18.27 -1.30 1.76
CA LEU A 108 -19.72 -1.45 1.93
C LEU A 108 -20.49 -0.40 1.12
N ARG A 109 -20.04 0.85 1.11
CA ARG A 109 -20.66 1.92 0.33
C ARG A 109 -20.72 1.57 -1.15
N ARG A 110 -19.60 1.14 -1.73
CA ARG A 110 -19.54 0.70 -3.14
C ARG A 110 -20.49 -0.46 -3.41
N TRP A 111 -20.54 -1.41 -2.49
CA TRP A 111 -21.40 -2.57 -2.59
C TRP A 111 -22.88 -2.22 -2.63
N LEU A 112 -23.31 -1.29 -1.78
CA LEU A 112 -24.71 -0.85 -1.71
C LEU A 112 -25.10 0.04 -2.90
N LEU A 113 -24.13 0.76 -3.49
CA LEU A 113 -24.36 1.63 -4.64
C LEU A 113 -24.14 0.93 -6.00
N ARG A 114 -23.73 -0.34 -6.02
CA ARG A 114 -23.29 -1.05 -7.24
C ARG A 114 -24.33 -1.05 -8.36
N ASP A 115 -25.62 -1.07 -8.01
CA ASP A 115 -26.75 -1.15 -8.94
C ASP A 115 -27.41 0.22 -9.18
N SER A 116 -26.85 1.29 -8.62
CA SER A 116 -27.37 2.65 -8.79
C SER A 116 -27.01 3.27 -10.15
N GLU A 117 -27.81 4.26 -10.56
CA GLU A 117 -27.60 5.08 -11.77
C GLU A 117 -26.61 6.24 -11.56
N LEU A 118 -25.99 6.35 -10.36
CA LEU A 118 -25.00 7.38 -10.09
C LEU A 118 -23.75 7.20 -10.95
N ASP A 119 -23.01 8.30 -11.15
CA ASP A 119 -21.77 8.29 -11.92
C ASP A 119 -20.75 7.33 -11.29
N ARG A 120 -20.17 6.45 -12.11
CA ARG A 120 -19.22 5.42 -11.66
C ARG A 120 -17.95 6.01 -11.10
N LYS A 121 -17.56 7.23 -11.50
CA LYS A 121 -16.41 7.92 -10.91
C LYS A 121 -16.60 8.20 -9.40
N ASP A 122 -17.86 8.37 -8.98
CA ASP A 122 -18.26 8.69 -7.61
C ASP A 122 -18.56 7.44 -6.78
N ILE A 123 -19.04 6.38 -7.42
CA ILE A 123 -19.26 5.08 -6.78
C ILE A 123 -17.91 4.38 -6.62
N ASP A 124 -17.23 4.10 -7.73
CA ASP A 124 -16.05 3.24 -7.80
C ASP A 124 -14.76 4.03 -7.50
N ARG A 125 -14.73 4.74 -6.37
CA ARG A 125 -13.55 5.51 -5.98
C ARG A 125 -12.34 4.59 -5.77
N TYR A 126 -11.15 5.13 -5.68
CA TYR A 126 -10.03 4.39 -5.08
C TYR A 126 -10.08 4.50 -3.55
N ILE A 127 -9.67 3.45 -2.83
CA ILE A 127 -9.37 3.58 -1.39
C ILE A 127 -7.90 3.99 -1.29
N GLY A 128 -7.63 5.24 -0.92
CA GLY A 128 -6.29 5.78 -0.77
C GLY A 128 -5.83 5.76 0.68
N LEU A 129 -4.84 4.95 1.03
CA LEU A 129 -4.21 5.03 2.35
C LEU A 129 -3.27 6.24 2.38
N GLN A 130 -3.51 7.16 3.31
CA GLN A 130 -2.68 8.36 3.50
C GLN A 130 -1.99 8.31 4.85
N ALA A 131 -0.67 8.49 4.87
CA ALA A 131 0.12 8.56 6.10
C ALA A 131 1.37 9.40 5.86
N PRO A 132 1.98 9.96 6.92
CA PRO A 132 3.37 10.42 6.87
C PRO A 132 4.31 9.31 6.37
N SER A 133 5.49 9.68 5.86
CA SER A 133 6.50 8.71 5.45
C SER A 133 6.79 7.68 6.55
N GLY A 134 6.73 6.40 6.15
CA GLY A 134 6.87 5.26 7.05
C GLY A 134 5.71 5.01 8.01
N GLY A 135 4.55 5.64 7.79
CA GLY A 135 3.34 5.49 8.61
C GLY A 135 2.72 4.09 8.70
N GLY A 136 3.33 3.07 8.08
CA GLY A 136 2.85 1.70 8.09
C GLY A 136 1.82 1.36 7.00
N LYS A 137 1.77 2.11 5.89
CA LYS A 137 0.83 1.87 4.77
C LYS A 137 0.94 0.45 4.22
N SER A 138 2.16 0.01 3.87
CA SER A 138 2.43 -1.36 3.41
C SER A 138 2.02 -2.40 4.46
N LYS A 139 2.24 -2.10 5.75
CA LYS A 139 1.86 -3.00 6.87
C LYS A 139 0.35 -3.11 7.00
N MET A 140 -0.38 -2.02 6.80
CA MET A 140 -1.85 -2.02 6.77
C MET A 140 -2.39 -2.79 5.56
N MET A 141 -1.75 -2.70 4.40
CA MET A 141 -2.12 -3.51 3.24
C MET A 141 -1.90 -5.00 3.50
N ASP A 142 -0.73 -5.38 4.02
CA ASP A 142 -0.44 -6.76 4.41
C ASP A 142 -1.47 -7.28 5.42
N TYR A 143 -1.80 -6.47 6.44
CA TYR A 143 -2.78 -6.84 7.45
C TYR A 143 -4.19 -6.99 6.88
N THR A 144 -4.61 -6.09 5.99
CA THR A 144 -5.89 -6.20 5.28
C THR A 144 -5.97 -7.50 4.48
N GLY A 145 -4.86 -7.91 3.85
CA GLY A 145 -4.76 -9.20 3.15
C GLY A 145 -4.78 -10.42 4.08
N GLN A 146 -4.35 -10.27 5.34
CA GLN A 146 -4.36 -11.33 6.34
C GLN A 146 -5.75 -11.53 6.96
N ILE A 147 -6.40 -10.45 7.40
CA ILE A 147 -7.73 -10.51 8.05
C ILE A 147 -8.86 -10.71 7.03
N LYS A 148 -8.63 -10.37 5.76
CA LYS A 148 -9.57 -10.60 4.65
C LYS A 148 -10.97 -10.05 4.96
N GLY A 149 -11.99 -10.90 4.94
CA GLY A 149 -13.37 -10.52 5.19
C GLY A 149 -13.65 -10.07 6.62
N ASP A 150 -12.79 -10.39 7.59
CA ASP A 150 -12.96 -9.92 8.97
C ASP A 150 -12.82 -8.41 9.09
N ILE A 151 -12.22 -7.73 8.09
CA ILE A 151 -12.24 -6.26 8.04
C ILE A 151 -13.67 -5.69 8.07
N MET A 152 -14.65 -6.45 7.57
CA MET A 152 -16.06 -6.03 7.55
C MET A 152 -16.69 -5.95 8.93
N ASP A 153 -16.09 -6.58 9.96
CA ASP A 153 -16.55 -6.46 11.34
C ASP A 153 -16.35 -5.03 11.89
N HIS A 154 -15.50 -4.23 11.24
CA HIS A 154 -15.28 -2.83 11.58
C HIS A 154 -16.23 -1.85 10.87
N ALA A 155 -17.10 -2.33 9.97
CA ALA A 155 -18.00 -1.46 9.21
C ALA A 155 -19.03 -0.78 10.12
N ASP A 156 -19.15 0.54 10.00
CA ASP A 156 -20.23 1.31 10.60
C ASP A 156 -21.44 1.33 9.66
N VAL A 157 -22.28 0.30 9.79
CA VAL A 157 -23.45 0.08 8.92
C VAL A 157 -24.40 1.28 8.94
N ALA A 158 -24.56 1.93 10.10
CA ALA A 158 -25.48 3.06 10.23
C ALA A 158 -24.94 4.29 9.49
N GLU A 159 -23.66 4.61 9.70
CA GLU A 159 -22.99 5.71 9.02
C GLU A 159 -23.03 5.54 7.49
N VAL A 160 -22.63 4.36 7.00
CA VAL A 160 -22.62 4.07 5.56
C VAL A 160 -24.01 4.14 4.96
N TYR A 161 -25.03 3.63 5.65
CA TYR A 161 -26.41 3.70 5.18
C TYR A 161 -26.90 5.15 5.02
N MET A 162 -26.62 6.00 6.02
CA MET A 162 -27.03 7.41 5.97
C MET A 162 -26.32 8.15 4.83
N ASP A 163 -25.04 7.88 4.59
CA ASP A 163 -24.30 8.44 3.44
C ASP A 163 -24.91 7.98 2.10
N VAL A 164 -25.15 6.68 1.93
CA VAL A 164 -25.73 6.11 0.71
C VAL A 164 -27.12 6.70 0.42
N ARG A 165 -27.98 6.81 1.44
CA ARG A 165 -29.31 7.43 1.27
C ARG A 165 -29.23 8.89 0.89
N SER A 166 -28.33 9.64 1.51
CA SER A 166 -28.11 11.05 1.20
C SER A 166 -27.72 11.22 -0.27
N GLN A 167 -26.82 10.38 -0.78
CA GLN A 167 -26.40 10.38 -2.19
C GLN A 167 -27.54 10.01 -3.14
N LEU A 168 -28.40 9.07 -2.74
CA LEU A 168 -29.59 8.68 -3.51
C LEU A 168 -30.80 9.62 -3.32
N LYS A 169 -30.66 10.67 -2.50
CA LYS A 169 -31.73 11.62 -2.13
C LYS A 169 -32.97 10.95 -1.53
N LEU A 170 -32.78 9.88 -0.77
CA LEU A 170 -33.86 9.11 -0.15
C LEU A 170 -34.08 9.57 1.31
N GLY A 171 -35.26 10.07 1.66
CA GLY A 171 -35.59 10.51 3.04
C GLY A 171 -36.17 9.41 3.95
N GLY A 172 -35.86 9.45 5.25
CA GLY A 172 -36.36 8.50 6.26
C GLY A 172 -35.27 7.99 7.21
N GLU A 173 -35.67 7.42 8.35
CA GLU A 173 -34.75 6.89 9.36
C GLU A 173 -34.36 5.42 9.11
N LEU A 174 -33.23 5.00 9.68
CA LEU A 174 -32.80 3.60 9.67
C LEU A 174 -33.67 2.78 10.62
N THR A 175 -34.52 1.90 10.08
CA THR A 175 -35.34 0.99 10.89
C THR A 175 -34.57 -0.27 11.29
N THR A 176 -35.09 -1.02 12.27
CA THR A 176 -34.52 -2.31 12.71
C THR A 176 -34.47 -3.32 11.55
N ASP A 177 -35.55 -3.47 10.79
CA ASP A 177 -35.61 -4.39 9.64
C ASP A 177 -34.57 -4.03 8.56
N MET A 178 -34.38 -2.73 8.31
CA MET A 178 -33.34 -2.26 7.39
C MET A 178 -31.93 -2.58 7.90
N ARG A 179 -31.70 -2.46 9.22
CA ARG A 179 -30.43 -2.84 9.82
C ARG A 179 -30.16 -4.34 9.68
N GLU A 180 -31.17 -5.20 9.83
CA GLU A 180 -31.02 -6.64 9.60
C GLU A 180 -30.65 -6.96 8.15
N ILE A 181 -31.32 -6.33 7.17
CA ILE A 181 -31.00 -6.48 5.74
C ILE A 181 -29.55 -6.06 5.47
N LEU A 182 -29.12 -4.91 6.00
CA LEU A 182 -27.76 -4.41 5.80
C LEU A 182 -26.71 -5.32 6.45
N ASN A 183 -26.99 -5.86 7.64
CA ASN A 183 -26.11 -6.87 8.26
C ASN A 183 -26.01 -8.13 7.39
N GLY A 184 -27.09 -8.52 6.72
CA GLY A 184 -27.08 -9.58 5.71
C GLY A 184 -26.16 -9.26 4.52
N GLU A 185 -26.15 -8.01 4.05
CA GLU A 185 -25.22 -7.56 2.98
C GLU A 185 -23.76 -7.55 3.45
N VAL A 186 -23.49 -7.12 4.70
CA VAL A 186 -22.15 -7.20 5.32
C VAL A 186 -21.68 -8.66 5.39
N ALA A 187 -22.53 -9.58 5.80
CA ALA A 187 -22.20 -11.01 5.87
C ALA A 187 -21.87 -11.59 4.47
N LYS A 188 -22.61 -11.19 3.42
CA LYS A 188 -22.32 -11.59 2.04
C LYS A 188 -20.95 -11.07 1.58
N LEU A 189 -20.64 -9.80 1.86
CA LEU A 189 -19.34 -9.20 1.57
C LEU A 189 -18.22 -9.93 2.31
N LYS A 190 -18.38 -10.17 3.61
CA LYS A 190 -17.42 -10.90 4.44
C LYS A 190 -17.10 -12.28 3.85
N LYS A 191 -18.13 -13.04 3.48
CA LYS A 191 -17.96 -14.35 2.82
C LYS A 191 -17.18 -14.23 1.51
N MET A 192 -17.59 -13.32 0.64
CA MET A 192 -16.94 -13.08 -0.65
C MET A 192 -15.46 -12.74 -0.48
N MET A 193 -15.13 -11.84 0.47
CA MET A 193 -13.76 -11.41 0.75
C MET A 193 -12.87 -12.54 1.29
N ASN A 194 -13.43 -13.48 2.04
CA ASN A 194 -12.72 -14.68 2.50
C ASN A 194 -12.45 -15.66 1.36
N GLU A 195 -13.34 -15.70 0.36
CA GLU A 195 -13.21 -16.52 -0.85
C GLU A 195 -12.33 -15.85 -1.93
N SER A 196 -11.84 -14.63 -1.71
CA SER A 196 -10.99 -13.92 -2.69
C SER A 196 -9.52 -14.36 -2.70
N VAL A 197 -8.83 -14.02 -3.78
CA VAL A 197 -7.36 -14.02 -3.89
C VAL A 197 -6.82 -12.64 -3.56
N TYR A 198 -5.81 -12.53 -2.70
CA TYR A 198 -5.16 -11.26 -2.37
C TYR A 198 -3.82 -11.15 -3.08
N ILE A 199 -3.62 -10.06 -3.83
CA ILE A 199 -2.44 -9.84 -4.66
C ILE A 199 -1.84 -8.47 -4.33
N PRO A 200 -0.75 -8.43 -3.56
CA PRO A 200 -0.06 -7.21 -3.22
C PRO A 200 0.95 -6.82 -4.29
N ILE A 201 0.86 -5.59 -4.76
CA ILE A 201 1.68 -5.06 -5.84
C ILE A 201 2.41 -3.85 -5.29
N THR A 202 3.75 -3.93 -5.21
CA THR A 202 4.56 -2.78 -4.82
C THR A 202 5.15 -2.11 -6.06
N PHE A 203 5.12 -0.79 -6.06
CA PHE A 203 5.93 0.05 -6.95
C PHE A 203 7.13 0.68 -6.21
N GLY A 204 7.33 0.30 -4.94
CA GLY A 204 8.53 0.61 -4.17
C GLY A 204 9.74 -0.28 -4.53
N GLY A 205 10.93 0.13 -4.06
CA GLY A 205 12.18 -0.61 -4.23
C GLY A 205 12.76 -0.58 -5.65
N ASN A 206 13.79 -1.39 -5.92
CA ASN A 206 14.49 -1.47 -7.22
C ASN A 206 13.73 -2.30 -8.27
N THR A 207 12.39 -2.33 -8.26
CA THR A 207 11.65 -3.04 -9.32
C THR A 207 11.69 -2.21 -10.62
N GLU A 208 12.68 -2.51 -11.47
CA GLU A 208 13.05 -1.80 -12.71
C GLU A 208 12.00 -1.84 -13.84
N VAL A 209 10.93 -2.63 -13.69
CA VAL A 209 9.86 -2.88 -14.69
C VAL A 209 9.16 -1.60 -15.21
N TRP A 210 9.42 -0.44 -14.61
CA TRP A 210 8.86 0.85 -15.07
C TRP A 210 9.60 1.50 -16.24
N ARG A 211 10.82 1.06 -16.60
CA ARG A 211 11.72 1.92 -17.37
C ARG A 211 11.49 2.00 -18.89
N SER A 212 10.61 1.18 -19.50
CA SER A 212 10.43 1.27 -20.97
C SER A 212 9.15 0.66 -21.56
N GLU A 213 8.07 0.51 -20.79
CA GLU A 213 6.90 -0.27 -21.25
C GLU A 213 5.57 0.47 -21.23
N ASP A 214 4.65 -0.04 -22.04
CA ASP A 214 3.20 0.22 -21.97
C ASP A 214 2.69 -0.01 -20.52
N PRO A 215 2.04 0.99 -19.89
CA PRO A 215 1.57 0.92 -18.50
C PRO A 215 0.70 -0.30 -18.19
N GLU A 216 -0.09 -0.78 -19.15
CA GLU A 216 -0.93 -1.95 -18.95
C GLU A 216 -0.09 -3.23 -18.78
N GLN A 217 0.89 -3.44 -19.67
CA GLN A 217 1.81 -4.58 -19.56
C GLN A 217 2.58 -4.54 -18.25
N ALA A 218 3.12 -3.38 -17.85
CA ALA A 218 3.86 -3.27 -16.60
C ALA A 218 3.03 -3.69 -15.37
N ILE A 219 1.73 -3.38 -15.36
CA ILE A 219 0.81 -3.80 -14.29
C ILE A 219 0.51 -5.30 -14.38
N SER A 220 0.17 -5.82 -15.56
CA SER A 220 -0.10 -7.25 -15.79
C SER A 220 1.04 -8.14 -15.30
N ILE A 221 2.28 -7.74 -15.58
CA ILE A 221 3.49 -8.48 -15.21
C ILE A 221 3.68 -8.48 -13.70
N ARG A 222 3.42 -7.34 -13.04
CA ARG A 222 3.48 -7.26 -11.57
C ARG A 222 2.40 -8.08 -10.89
N ILE A 223 1.19 -8.16 -11.47
CA ILE A 223 0.11 -9.02 -10.98
C ILE A 223 0.54 -10.49 -11.03
N LEU A 224 1.01 -10.95 -12.20
CA LEU A 224 1.46 -12.33 -12.37
C LEU A 224 2.67 -12.66 -11.48
N HIS A 225 3.65 -11.76 -11.42
CA HIS A 225 4.82 -11.93 -10.57
C HIS A 225 4.43 -12.06 -9.09
N SER A 226 3.59 -11.16 -8.58
CA SER A 226 3.17 -11.19 -7.17
C SER A 226 2.39 -12.45 -6.80
N TYR A 227 1.55 -12.94 -7.72
CA TYR A 227 0.75 -14.13 -7.46
C TYR A 227 1.54 -15.44 -7.60
N PHE A 228 2.29 -15.62 -8.70
CA PHE A 228 2.92 -16.91 -9.03
C PHE A 228 4.31 -17.11 -8.44
N ILE A 229 5.11 -16.06 -8.31
CA ILE A 229 6.55 -16.18 -8.10
C ILE A 229 6.90 -16.11 -6.63
N ASP A 230 7.66 -17.08 -6.15
CA ASP A 230 8.28 -17.05 -4.84
C ASP A 230 9.57 -16.24 -4.90
N LYS A 231 9.56 -15.05 -4.29
CA LYS A 231 10.72 -14.16 -4.24
C LYS A 231 11.95 -14.80 -3.60
N THR A 232 11.78 -15.80 -2.72
CA THR A 232 12.90 -16.49 -2.05
C THR A 232 13.61 -17.48 -2.95
N LYS A 233 12.93 -17.96 -4.01
CA LYS A 233 13.47 -18.88 -5.01
C LYS A 233 14.14 -18.17 -6.18
N LEU A 234 14.01 -16.85 -6.25
CA LEU A 234 14.73 -16.04 -7.22
C LEU A 234 16.22 -16.08 -6.87
N SER A 235 17.03 -16.69 -7.73
CA SER A 235 18.49 -16.54 -7.66
C SER A 235 18.85 -15.06 -7.79
N GLN A 236 19.98 -14.64 -7.21
CA GLN A 236 20.51 -13.27 -7.39
C GLN A 236 20.68 -12.87 -8.87
N SER A 237 20.64 -13.83 -9.80
CA SER A 237 20.75 -13.66 -11.26
C SER A 237 19.42 -13.42 -12.01
N LEU A 238 18.26 -13.56 -11.36
CA LEU A 238 16.98 -13.14 -11.95
C LEU A 238 16.78 -11.64 -11.71
N SER A 239 17.43 -10.82 -12.55
CA SER A 239 17.03 -9.42 -12.69
C SER A 239 15.57 -9.34 -13.17
N ALA A 240 14.90 -8.22 -12.91
CA ALA A 240 13.55 -7.97 -13.43
C ALA A 240 13.48 -8.17 -14.96
N ASP A 241 14.58 -7.87 -15.66
CA ASP A 241 14.73 -8.08 -17.11
C ASP A 241 14.74 -9.56 -17.52
N SER A 242 15.24 -10.46 -16.66
CA SER A 242 15.24 -11.90 -16.90
C SER A 242 13.83 -12.49 -16.75
N PHE A 243 13.09 -12.10 -15.70
CA PHE A 243 11.69 -12.48 -15.55
C PHE A 243 10.87 -12.00 -16.74
N TYR A 244 11.06 -10.74 -17.11
CA TYR A 244 10.38 -10.12 -18.24
C TYR A 244 10.63 -10.84 -19.56
N SER A 245 11.91 -11.11 -19.87
CA SER A 245 12.31 -11.77 -21.12
C SER A 245 11.74 -13.18 -21.24
N ARG A 246 11.65 -13.91 -20.12
CA ARG A 246 11.02 -15.23 -20.05
C ARG A 246 9.51 -15.14 -20.22
N LEU A 247 8.85 -14.19 -19.55
CA LEU A 247 7.42 -14.00 -19.66
C LEU A 247 6.99 -13.62 -21.08
N ARG A 248 7.80 -12.84 -21.82
CA ARG A 248 7.58 -12.57 -23.25
C ARG A 248 7.54 -13.83 -24.12
N ARG A 249 8.21 -14.92 -23.73
CA ARG A 249 8.14 -16.22 -24.45
C ARG A 249 6.80 -16.91 -24.25
N VAL A 250 6.14 -16.65 -23.12
CA VAL A 250 4.79 -17.12 -22.81
C VAL A 250 3.75 -16.32 -23.60
N GLY A 251 3.93 -14.99 -23.69
CA GLY A 251 3.09 -14.11 -24.49
C GLY A 251 3.03 -12.68 -23.95
N LYS A 252 2.17 -11.85 -24.56
CA LYS A 252 1.79 -10.54 -24.01
C LYS A 252 0.53 -10.69 -23.17
N PHE A 253 0.47 -9.99 -22.03
CA PHE A 253 -0.65 -10.12 -21.09
C PHE A 253 -1.33 -8.77 -20.87
N SER A 254 -2.63 -8.68 -21.18
CA SER A 254 -3.47 -7.60 -20.64
C SER A 254 -3.80 -7.88 -19.18
N ILE A 255 -4.30 -6.87 -18.46
CA ILE A 255 -4.64 -7.07 -17.05
C ILE A 255 -5.78 -8.08 -16.93
N ASP A 256 -6.78 -8.00 -17.81
CA ASP A 256 -7.90 -8.94 -17.86
C ASP A 256 -7.41 -10.38 -18.10
N ALA A 257 -6.42 -10.59 -18.97
CA ALA A 257 -5.82 -11.90 -19.22
C ALA A 257 -5.04 -12.42 -17.99
N SER A 258 -4.25 -11.56 -17.34
CA SER A 258 -3.54 -11.92 -16.10
C SER A 258 -4.50 -12.34 -15.00
N LEU A 259 -5.59 -11.60 -14.80
CA LEU A 259 -6.61 -11.94 -13.81
C LEU A 259 -7.34 -13.24 -14.17
N ALA A 260 -7.65 -13.49 -15.45
CA ALA A 260 -8.27 -14.74 -15.91
C ALA A 260 -7.39 -15.97 -15.61
N ILE A 261 -6.09 -15.89 -15.86
CA ILE A 261 -5.12 -16.95 -15.54
C ILE A 261 -5.11 -17.25 -14.04
N ILE A 262 -5.16 -16.21 -13.21
CA ILE A 262 -5.21 -16.36 -11.75
C ILE A 262 -6.52 -17.01 -11.30
N ARG A 263 -7.66 -16.67 -11.90
CA ARG A 263 -8.95 -17.34 -11.63
C ARG A 263 -8.91 -18.81 -12.04
N GLU A 264 -8.39 -19.09 -13.23
CA GLU A 264 -8.21 -20.46 -13.74
C GLU A 264 -7.38 -21.30 -12.78
N HIS A 265 -6.29 -20.75 -12.25
CA HIS A 265 -5.41 -21.42 -11.30
C HIS A 265 -6.04 -21.56 -9.91
N SER A 266 -6.50 -20.45 -9.31
CA SER A 266 -6.98 -20.39 -7.93
C SER A 266 -8.37 -20.99 -7.72
N LYS A 267 -9.16 -21.16 -8.80
CA LYS A 267 -10.60 -21.50 -8.77
C LYS A 267 -11.45 -20.51 -7.98
N LYS A 268 -10.95 -19.29 -7.80
CA LYS A 268 -11.61 -18.20 -7.08
C LYS A 268 -11.98 -17.08 -8.03
N GLU A 269 -13.20 -16.60 -7.90
CA GLU A 269 -13.74 -15.57 -8.80
C GLU A 269 -13.40 -14.13 -8.37
N SER A 270 -13.24 -13.92 -7.06
CA SER A 270 -12.95 -12.61 -6.50
C SER A 270 -11.45 -12.40 -6.28
N ILE A 271 -10.96 -11.21 -6.63
CA ILE A 271 -9.56 -10.82 -6.52
C ILE A 271 -9.46 -9.45 -5.83
N PHE A 272 -8.60 -9.34 -4.83
CA PHE A 272 -8.26 -8.11 -4.12
C PHE A 272 -6.84 -7.70 -4.50
N LEU A 273 -6.71 -6.57 -5.18
CA LEU A 273 -5.45 -5.99 -5.63
C LEU A 273 -5.05 -4.85 -4.71
N LEU A 274 -3.85 -4.93 -4.13
CA LEU A 274 -3.32 -3.95 -3.18
C LEU A 274 -2.12 -3.25 -3.80
N PHE A 275 -2.29 -2.04 -4.34
CA PHE A 275 -1.24 -1.30 -5.04
C PHE A 275 -0.53 -0.32 -4.10
N ASP A 276 0.67 -0.69 -3.65
CA ASP A 276 1.49 0.09 -2.75
C ASP A 276 2.44 1.06 -3.50
N GLU A 277 2.45 2.33 -3.08
CA GLU A 277 3.35 3.39 -3.55
C GLU A 277 3.22 3.69 -5.06
N ILE A 278 1.99 3.72 -5.58
CA ILE A 278 1.72 3.87 -7.03
C ILE A 278 2.29 5.16 -7.65
N ALA A 279 2.50 6.21 -6.84
CA ALA A 279 3.06 7.49 -7.29
C ALA A 279 4.59 7.60 -7.21
N LYS A 280 5.28 6.67 -6.55
CA LYS A 280 6.65 6.90 -6.04
C LYS A 280 7.75 7.09 -7.09
N LYS A 281 7.52 6.69 -8.34
CA LYS A 281 8.56 6.68 -9.40
C LYS A 281 8.10 7.17 -10.77
N GLY A 282 6.84 7.59 -10.89
CA GLY A 282 6.27 8.09 -12.14
C GLY A 282 6.14 9.60 -12.12
N ASN A 283 6.31 10.25 -13.27
CA ASN A 283 5.75 11.60 -13.45
C ASN A 283 4.21 11.53 -13.42
N ALA A 284 3.53 12.69 -13.31
CA ALA A 284 2.08 12.74 -13.23
C ALA A 284 1.39 11.98 -14.37
N GLU A 285 1.89 12.09 -15.60
CA GLU A 285 1.33 11.40 -16.77
C GLU A 285 1.43 9.86 -16.64
N GLN A 286 2.56 9.34 -16.18
CA GLN A 286 2.76 7.91 -15.94
C GLN A 286 1.82 7.39 -14.85
N VAL A 287 1.66 8.14 -13.76
CA VAL A 287 0.74 7.79 -12.67
C VAL A 287 -0.71 7.80 -13.18
N THR A 288 -1.11 8.85 -13.91
CA THR A 288 -2.43 8.95 -14.55
C THR A 288 -2.68 7.77 -15.48
N ASN A 289 -1.70 7.40 -16.32
CA ASN A 289 -1.85 6.27 -17.25
C ASN A 289 -1.98 4.93 -16.51
N CYS A 290 -1.23 4.70 -15.43
CA CYS A 290 -1.42 3.51 -14.61
C CYS A 290 -2.81 3.46 -13.97
N LEU A 291 -3.29 4.57 -13.42
CA LEU A 291 -4.64 4.66 -12.87
C LEU A 291 -5.70 4.42 -13.96
N ARG A 292 -5.49 4.92 -15.18
CA ARG A 292 -6.38 4.63 -16.34
C ARG A 292 -6.44 3.15 -16.67
N CYS A 293 -5.33 2.41 -16.58
CA CYS A 293 -5.32 0.96 -16.76
C CYS A 293 -6.04 0.24 -15.59
N VAL A 294 -5.92 0.75 -14.37
CA VAL A 294 -6.56 0.17 -13.18
C VAL A 294 -8.08 0.48 -13.14
N SER A 295 -8.52 1.62 -13.66
CA SER A 295 -9.92 2.05 -13.61
C SER A 295 -10.90 1.00 -14.17
N PRO A 296 -10.78 0.48 -15.41
CA PRO A 296 -11.76 -0.42 -15.99
C PRO A 296 -12.03 -1.69 -15.16
N MET A 297 -11.02 -2.28 -14.53
CA MET A 297 -11.16 -3.55 -13.80
C MET A 297 -12.07 -3.44 -12.58
N MET A 298 -12.21 -2.24 -12.02
CA MET A 298 -13.06 -1.96 -10.86
C MET A 298 -14.51 -1.69 -11.26
N SER A 299 -14.78 -1.14 -12.45
CA SER A 299 -16.16 -0.91 -12.92
C SER A 299 -16.78 -2.16 -13.53
N LYS A 300 -16.00 -2.93 -14.31
CA LYS A 300 -16.48 -4.20 -14.89
C LYS A 300 -16.83 -5.20 -13.79
N SER A 301 -16.02 -5.25 -12.73
CA SER A 301 -16.18 -6.21 -11.65
C SER A 301 -17.44 -6.04 -10.80
N LEU A 302 -18.00 -4.84 -10.73
CA LEU A 302 -19.21 -4.57 -9.95
C LEU A 302 -20.49 -4.91 -10.70
N ARG A 303 -20.45 -5.01 -12.05
CA ARG A 303 -21.60 -5.37 -12.88
C ARG A 303 -21.72 -6.88 -13.11
N ASP A 304 -20.61 -7.57 -13.32
CA ASP A 304 -20.61 -9.02 -13.49
C ASP A 304 -20.60 -9.70 -12.12
N CYS A 305 -21.74 -10.26 -11.73
CA CYS A 305 -21.92 -11.03 -10.49
C CYS A 305 -20.88 -12.14 -10.30
N CYS A 306 -20.27 -12.59 -11.41
CA CYS A 306 -19.36 -13.72 -11.46
C CYS A 306 -17.88 -13.36 -11.29
N SER A 307 -17.42 -12.10 -11.40
CA SER A 307 -15.98 -11.79 -11.24
C SER A 307 -15.74 -10.45 -10.54
N ARG A 308 -15.30 -10.48 -9.27
CA ARG A 308 -15.22 -9.28 -8.42
C ARG A 308 -13.79 -8.87 -8.06
N ASN A 309 -13.26 -7.89 -8.78
CA ASN A 309 -12.02 -7.20 -8.47
C ASN A 309 -12.26 -6.03 -7.51
N HIS A 310 -11.51 -5.99 -6.41
CA HIS A 310 -11.44 -4.86 -5.49
C HIS A 310 -10.02 -4.28 -5.49
N VAL A 311 -9.91 -2.96 -5.40
CA VAL A 311 -8.63 -2.25 -5.50
C VAL A 311 -8.45 -1.30 -4.32
N ILE A 312 -7.33 -1.46 -3.62
CA ILE A 312 -6.83 -0.52 -2.61
C ILE A 312 -5.51 0.04 -3.12
N ILE A 313 -5.32 1.36 -3.02
CA ILE A 313 -4.08 2.03 -3.43
C ILE A 313 -3.45 2.73 -2.23
N SER A 314 -2.12 2.89 -2.24
CA SER A 314 -1.42 3.78 -1.33
C SER A 314 -0.58 4.78 -2.12
N SER A 315 -0.46 5.99 -1.57
CA SER A 315 0.43 7.02 -2.06
C SER A 315 0.92 7.87 -0.89
N LEU A 316 2.12 8.43 -1.02
CA LEU A 316 2.59 9.50 -0.14
C LEU A 316 2.08 10.87 -0.60
N GLU A 317 1.95 11.09 -1.92
CA GLU A 317 1.57 12.37 -2.51
C GLU A 317 0.06 12.46 -2.73
N VAL A 318 -0.64 13.26 -1.93
CA VAL A 318 -2.11 13.29 -1.89
C VAL A 318 -2.67 14.19 -2.99
N SER A 319 -2.18 15.41 -3.14
CA SER A 319 -2.66 16.32 -4.19
C SER A 319 -2.33 15.78 -5.59
N SER A 320 -1.10 15.26 -5.77
CA SER A 320 -0.65 14.66 -7.03
C SER A 320 -1.53 13.47 -7.42
N ILE A 321 -1.73 12.51 -6.50
CA ILE A 321 -2.54 11.31 -6.80
C ILE A 321 -4.02 11.65 -7.00
N THR A 322 -4.56 12.63 -6.26
CA THR A 322 -5.95 13.09 -6.43
C THR A 322 -6.17 13.66 -7.83
N LYS A 323 -5.25 14.50 -8.30
CA LYS A 323 -5.30 15.05 -9.66
C LYS A 323 -5.20 13.93 -10.70
N CYS A 324 -4.22 13.04 -10.56
CA CYS A 324 -4.01 11.93 -11.50
C CYS A 324 -5.22 10.98 -11.56
N ALA A 325 -5.83 10.66 -10.42
CA ALA A 325 -7.03 9.83 -10.37
C ALA A 325 -8.21 10.52 -11.05
N SER A 326 -8.41 11.82 -10.80
CA SER A 326 -9.46 12.59 -11.46
C SER A 326 -9.27 12.62 -12.98
N GLU A 327 -8.04 12.80 -13.46
CA GLU A 327 -7.69 12.72 -14.90
C GLU A 327 -7.80 11.30 -15.48
N ALA A 328 -7.73 10.28 -14.63
CA ALA A 328 -8.01 8.89 -14.95
C ALA A 328 -9.51 8.53 -14.84
N GLY A 329 -10.37 9.52 -14.55
CA GLY A 329 -11.82 9.39 -14.52
C GLY A 329 -12.40 8.85 -13.21
N ARG A 330 -11.68 8.97 -12.08
CA ARG A 330 -12.14 8.46 -10.77
C ARG A 330 -11.76 9.37 -9.60
N HIS A 331 -12.56 9.33 -8.55
CA HIS A 331 -12.21 9.97 -7.29
C HIS A 331 -11.43 9.02 -6.36
N ILE A 332 -10.79 9.58 -5.34
CA ILE A 332 -10.15 8.84 -4.25
C ILE A 332 -10.91 9.15 -2.97
N HIS A 333 -11.23 8.13 -2.19
CA HIS A 333 -11.61 8.25 -0.79
C HIS A 333 -10.36 8.01 0.05
N PHE A 334 -9.92 9.04 0.79
CA PHE A 334 -8.71 8.92 1.58
C PHE A 334 -9.03 8.42 2.99
N VAL A 335 -8.36 7.33 3.36
CA VAL A 335 -8.43 6.77 4.70
C VAL A 335 -7.17 7.21 5.45
N PRO A 336 -7.29 8.07 6.48
CA PRO A 336 -6.15 8.56 7.22
C PRO A 336 -5.55 7.45 8.10
N LEU A 337 -4.24 7.26 7.96
CA LEU A 337 -3.45 6.39 8.81
C LEU A 337 -2.70 7.23 9.84
N ASN A 338 -3.39 7.49 10.95
CA ASN A 338 -2.89 8.31 12.03
C ASN A 338 -1.61 7.73 12.65
N ARG A 339 -0.79 8.63 13.22
CA ARG A 339 0.29 8.26 14.15
C ARG A 339 -0.22 7.37 15.28
N LEU A 340 0.67 6.58 15.86
CA LEU A 340 0.33 5.75 17.02
C LEU A 340 0.03 6.62 18.25
N SER A 341 -0.94 6.21 19.07
CA SER A 341 -1.15 6.82 20.38
C SER A 341 0.06 6.55 21.28
N VAL A 342 0.13 7.28 22.40
CA VAL A 342 1.18 7.04 23.39
C VAL A 342 1.02 5.64 23.99
N GLU A 343 -0.22 5.22 24.25
CA GLU A 343 -0.57 3.93 24.83
C GLU A 343 -0.13 2.78 23.92
N ALA A 344 -0.48 2.82 22.64
CA ALA A 344 -0.05 1.80 21.67
C ALA A 344 1.46 1.81 21.47
N SER A 345 2.07 3.00 21.40
CA SER A 345 3.53 3.11 21.28
C SER A 345 4.24 2.52 22.50
N LEU A 346 3.71 2.67 23.72
CA LEU A 346 4.26 2.05 24.92
C LEU A 346 4.04 0.53 24.93
N GLY A 347 2.87 0.07 24.47
CA GLY A 347 2.53 -1.34 24.33
C GLY A 347 3.52 -2.10 23.44
N LEU A 348 3.86 -1.54 22.27
CA LEU A 348 4.85 -2.11 21.34
C LEU A 348 6.25 -2.30 21.94
N PHE A 349 6.57 -1.59 23.03
CA PHE A 349 7.88 -1.60 23.68
C PHE A 349 7.82 -2.17 25.10
N TRP A 350 6.76 -2.90 25.46
CA TRP A 350 6.47 -3.28 26.84
C TRP A 350 7.69 -3.84 27.59
N GLU A 351 8.53 -4.65 26.93
CA GLU A 351 9.77 -5.23 27.47
C GLU A 351 10.82 -4.19 27.94
N TYR A 352 10.87 -3.04 27.26
CA TYR A 352 11.81 -1.95 27.51
C TYR A 352 11.21 -0.84 28.39
N THR A 353 9.88 -0.80 28.55
CA THR A 353 9.21 0.24 29.33
C THR A 353 9.51 0.22 30.82
N LYS A 354 10.17 -0.82 31.34
CA LYS A 354 10.74 -0.81 32.71
C LYS A 354 11.75 0.33 32.92
N PHE A 355 12.41 0.77 31.86
CA PHE A 355 13.34 1.89 31.89
C PHE A 355 12.61 3.22 31.68
N ALA A 356 12.62 4.09 32.70
CA ALA A 356 11.92 5.38 32.65
C ALA A 356 12.39 6.29 31.50
N TYR A 357 13.68 6.28 31.18
CA TYR A 357 14.22 7.07 30.07
C TYR A 357 13.76 6.55 28.70
N VAL A 358 13.52 5.24 28.55
CA VAL A 358 12.94 4.66 27.32
C VAL A 358 11.47 5.09 27.17
N LYS A 359 10.67 4.94 28.24
CA LYS A 359 9.28 5.46 28.28
C LYS A 359 9.23 6.92 27.86
N HIS A 360 10.11 7.74 28.43
CA HIS A 360 10.15 9.16 28.15
C HIS A 360 10.48 9.43 26.67
N LEU A 361 11.43 8.69 26.07
CA LEU A 361 11.75 8.86 24.67
C LEU A 361 10.63 8.41 23.73
N ILE A 362 9.92 7.33 24.04
CA ILE A 362 8.73 6.89 23.28
C ILE A 362 7.67 8.00 23.25
N VAL A 363 7.39 8.62 24.40
CA VAL A 363 6.48 9.77 24.50
C VAL A 363 7.01 10.95 23.70
N THR A 364 8.32 11.24 23.76
CA THR A 364 8.94 12.33 23.00
C THR A 364 8.82 12.11 21.49
N VAL A 365 8.99 10.89 21.00
CA VAL A 365 8.79 10.51 19.60
C VAL A 365 7.35 10.78 19.14
N GLY A 366 6.38 10.72 20.06
CA GLY A 366 5.02 11.18 19.83
C GLY A 366 4.28 10.36 18.78
N GLY A 367 4.54 9.05 18.72
CA GLY A 367 3.88 8.12 17.82
C GLY A 367 4.41 8.07 16.39
N HIS A 368 5.53 8.74 16.09
CA HIS A 368 6.13 8.74 14.75
C HIS A 368 6.65 7.33 14.38
N PRO A 369 6.07 6.65 13.38
CA PRO A 369 6.37 5.23 13.15
C PRO A 369 7.84 4.92 12.80
N ARG A 370 8.50 5.69 11.93
CA ARG A 370 9.94 5.49 11.64
C ARG A 370 10.86 5.70 12.84
N CYS A 371 10.59 6.73 13.66
CA CYS A 371 11.34 6.93 14.88
C CYS A 371 11.17 5.75 15.86
N LEU A 372 9.98 5.17 15.93
CA LEU A 372 9.73 3.98 16.74
C LEU A 372 10.47 2.74 16.17
N GLU A 373 10.44 2.51 14.86
CA GLU A 373 11.24 1.43 14.24
C GLU A 373 12.74 1.58 14.52
N ALA A 374 13.28 2.79 14.33
CA ALA A 374 14.67 3.11 14.61
C ALA A 374 15.02 2.89 16.10
N LEU A 375 14.14 3.35 17.00
CA LEU A 375 14.30 3.16 18.44
C LEU A 375 14.33 1.68 18.81
N PHE A 376 13.43 0.88 18.23
CA PHE A 376 13.40 -0.56 18.49
C PHE A 376 14.70 -1.25 18.04
N GLY A 377 15.19 -0.90 16.84
CA GLY A 377 16.48 -1.41 16.34
C GLY A 377 17.63 -1.12 17.31
N ILE A 378 17.69 0.10 17.83
CA ILE A 378 18.69 0.53 18.82
C ILE A 378 18.53 -0.26 20.12
N LEU A 379 17.33 -0.37 20.67
CA LEU A 379 17.10 -1.07 21.94
C LEU A 379 17.43 -2.56 21.85
N LYS A 380 17.17 -3.19 20.70
CA LYS A 380 17.52 -4.58 20.44
C LYS A 380 19.04 -4.77 20.36
N GLN A 381 19.71 -3.92 19.59
CA GLN A 381 21.17 -3.96 19.41
C GLN A 381 21.93 -3.75 20.72
N TYR A 382 21.45 -2.84 21.59
CA TYR A 382 22.13 -2.44 22.82
C TYR A 382 21.44 -2.96 24.09
N SER A 383 20.69 -4.05 23.98
CA SER A 383 19.88 -4.61 25.08
C SER A 383 20.68 -4.88 26.37
N ASN A 384 21.95 -5.28 26.25
CA ASN A 384 22.84 -5.54 27.37
C ASN A 384 23.41 -4.28 28.04
N GLU A 385 23.38 -3.13 27.38
CA GLU A 385 23.96 -1.87 27.86
C GLU A 385 22.90 -0.91 28.44
N LEU A 386 21.62 -1.25 28.32
CA LEU A 386 20.52 -0.39 28.78
C LEU A 386 20.65 0.01 30.26
N GLY A 387 21.22 -0.86 31.10
CA GLY A 387 21.44 -0.55 32.52
C GLY A 387 22.37 0.63 32.81
N VAL A 388 23.25 1.01 31.87
CA VAL A 388 24.18 2.14 32.02
C VAL A 388 23.83 3.34 31.14
N TRP A 389 22.80 3.20 30.30
CA TRP A 389 22.35 4.29 29.44
C TRP A 389 21.49 5.30 30.18
N ASN A 390 21.47 6.52 29.67
CA ASN A 390 20.55 7.56 30.08
C ASN A 390 19.74 8.09 28.89
N TYR A 391 18.80 8.98 29.17
CA TYR A 391 17.94 9.56 28.13
C TYR A 391 18.72 10.24 27.01
N GLU A 392 19.77 10.98 27.34
CA GLU A 392 20.55 11.76 26.38
C GLU A 392 21.34 10.86 25.43
N MET A 393 21.99 9.83 25.96
CA MET A 393 22.68 8.83 25.15
C MET A 393 21.72 8.16 24.16
N LEU A 394 20.55 7.72 24.64
CA LEU A 394 19.55 7.08 23.79
C LEU A 394 18.96 8.05 22.76
N PHE A 395 18.69 9.30 23.14
CA PHE A 395 18.20 10.34 22.24
C PHE A 395 19.19 10.63 21.12
N ASN A 396 20.48 10.81 21.46
CA ASN A 396 21.53 11.07 20.46
C ASN A 396 21.73 9.87 19.54
N LYS A 397 21.62 8.64 20.07
CA LYS A 397 21.68 7.43 19.26
C LYS A 397 20.50 7.36 18.30
N LEU A 398 19.27 7.65 18.76
CA LEU A 398 18.10 7.72 17.90
C LEU A 398 18.24 8.80 16.83
N LEU A 399 18.79 9.98 17.18
CA LEU A 399 19.06 11.04 16.22
C LEU A 399 20.05 10.59 15.14
N SER A 400 21.10 9.87 15.50
CA SER A 400 22.05 9.32 14.52
C SER A 400 21.41 8.28 13.60
N GLY A 401 20.58 7.39 14.14
CA GLY A 401 19.84 6.40 13.35
C GLY A 401 18.72 7.01 12.50
N ALA A 402 18.16 8.15 12.91
CA ALA A 402 17.07 8.81 12.19
C ALA A 402 17.46 9.22 10.75
N ALA A 403 18.73 9.56 10.51
CA ALA A 403 19.25 9.85 9.18
C ALA A 403 19.20 8.62 8.25
N GLU A 404 19.52 7.43 8.76
CA GLU A 404 19.48 6.17 8.02
C GLU A 404 18.04 5.78 7.62
N HIS A 405 17.05 6.20 8.43
CA HIS A 405 15.63 6.00 8.18
C HIS A 405 14.96 7.13 7.38
N ALA A 406 15.76 8.04 6.78
CA ALA A 406 15.29 9.18 5.98
C ALA A 406 14.32 10.11 6.76
N ILE A 407 14.53 10.26 8.06
CA ILE A 407 13.78 11.16 8.93
C ILE A 407 14.50 12.51 8.96
N PHE A 408 13.96 13.53 8.31
CA PHE A 408 14.67 14.78 8.06
C PHE A 408 14.13 15.97 8.87
N TYR A 409 14.53 16.12 10.14
CA TYR A 409 14.20 17.34 10.92
C TYR A 409 15.19 18.50 10.71
N ALA A 410 16.21 18.29 9.87
CA ALA A 410 17.27 19.26 9.59
C ALA A 410 16.80 20.51 8.79
N TYR A 411 15.52 20.60 8.45
CA TYR A 411 14.98 21.73 7.68
C TYR A 411 13.80 22.43 8.36
N LEU A 412 13.61 22.21 9.67
CA LEU A 412 12.58 22.91 10.44
C LEU A 412 12.96 24.39 10.62
N CYS A 413 12.04 25.29 10.29
CA CYS A 413 12.17 26.73 10.47
C CYS A 413 11.15 27.26 11.50
N ILE A 414 11.55 28.27 12.28
CA ILE A 414 10.69 28.90 13.30
C ILE A 414 9.43 29.49 12.67
N LYS A 415 9.61 30.30 11.61
CA LYS A 415 8.58 31.20 11.10
C LYS A 415 7.40 30.46 10.52
N ASP A 416 7.66 29.42 9.75
CA ASP A 416 6.64 28.76 8.95
C ASP A 416 6.31 27.36 9.48
N ASP A 417 7.28 26.61 10.01
CA ASP A 417 7.02 25.24 10.44
C ASP A 417 6.58 25.12 11.90
N VAL A 418 7.43 25.68 12.77
CA VAL A 418 7.26 25.53 14.21
C VAL A 418 6.16 26.46 14.69
N ARG A 419 6.10 27.70 14.20
CA ARG A 419 5.08 28.68 14.62
C ARG A 419 3.66 28.20 14.32
N ALA A 420 3.40 27.71 13.11
CA ALA A 420 2.05 27.28 12.72
C ALA A 420 1.55 26.13 13.60
N ALA A 421 2.41 25.14 13.83
CA ALA A 421 2.11 24.00 14.70
C ALA A 421 1.90 24.43 16.16
N LEU A 422 2.77 25.30 16.70
CA LEU A 422 2.69 25.75 18.10
C LEU A 422 1.49 26.67 18.38
N LEU A 423 1.13 27.53 17.42
CA LEU A 423 -0.01 28.43 17.54
C LEU A 423 -1.35 27.76 17.17
N ARG A 424 -1.31 26.49 16.73
CA ARG A 424 -2.47 25.74 16.21
C ARG A 424 -3.24 26.54 15.16
N THR A 425 -2.51 27.21 14.28
CA THR A 425 -3.12 27.98 13.19
C THR A 425 -3.35 27.06 12.00
N THR A 426 -4.56 27.09 11.44
CA THR A 426 -4.87 26.45 10.18
C THR A 426 -3.99 27.05 9.07
N VAL A 427 -3.38 26.18 8.28
CA VAL A 427 -2.54 26.55 7.13
C VAL A 427 -3.10 25.95 5.85
N PRO A 428 -3.01 26.64 4.70
CA PRO A 428 -3.33 26.05 3.41
C PRO A 428 -2.30 24.99 3.01
N MET A 429 -2.74 23.89 2.39
CA MET A 429 -1.86 22.80 1.97
C MET A 429 -0.84 23.22 0.91
N ASP A 430 -1.27 24.06 -0.04
CA ASP A 430 -0.48 24.49 -1.20
C ASP A 430 0.43 25.69 -0.94
N ASP A 431 0.27 26.35 0.22
CA ASP A 431 1.06 27.54 0.55
C ASP A 431 2.54 27.16 0.65
N LYS A 432 3.38 27.95 -0.03
CA LYS A 432 4.83 27.75 -0.01
C LYS A 432 5.42 28.26 1.30
N ILE A 433 6.28 27.43 1.86
CA ILE A 433 7.11 27.62 3.04
C ILE A 433 8.54 27.95 2.57
N VAL A 434 9.41 28.45 3.47
CA VAL A 434 10.87 28.51 3.30
C VAL A 434 11.42 27.22 2.65
N HIS A 435 12.32 27.40 1.67
CA HIS A 435 12.87 26.39 0.76
C HIS A 435 11.94 25.88 -0.36
N ASN A 436 10.94 26.68 -0.79
CA ASN A 436 10.04 26.37 -1.92
C ASN A 436 9.20 25.09 -1.75
N ARG A 437 9.03 24.61 -0.52
CA ARG A 437 8.21 23.43 -0.20
C ARG A 437 6.81 23.85 0.26
N THR A 438 5.81 23.03 0.03
CA THR A 438 4.45 23.27 0.55
C THR A 438 4.25 22.70 1.96
N TYR A 439 3.14 23.04 2.62
CA TYR A 439 2.74 22.38 3.87
C TYR A 439 2.43 20.90 3.66
N GLU A 440 1.85 20.55 2.51
CA GLU A 440 1.67 19.15 2.13
C GLU A 440 3.02 18.41 2.00
N ASP A 441 4.01 18.99 1.31
CA ASP A 441 5.35 18.40 1.17
C ASP A 441 5.98 18.12 2.54
N SER A 442 5.67 18.94 3.53
CA SER A 442 6.17 18.78 4.90
C SER A 442 5.53 17.58 5.61
N VAL A 443 4.25 17.27 5.35
CA VAL A 443 3.60 16.03 5.81
C VAL A 443 4.22 14.82 5.11
N GLN A 444 4.42 14.90 3.78
CA GLN A 444 5.01 13.82 2.99
C GLN A 444 6.42 13.44 3.47
N ARG A 445 7.21 14.45 3.86
CA ARG A 445 8.55 14.28 4.45
C ARG A 445 8.55 13.89 5.94
N ALA A 446 7.37 13.67 6.52
CA ALA A 446 7.16 13.35 7.94
C ALA A 446 7.69 14.41 8.93
N LEU A 447 7.79 15.67 8.49
CA LEU A 447 8.02 16.80 9.39
C LEU A 447 6.80 17.04 10.27
N TYR A 448 5.63 16.94 9.65
CA TYR A 448 4.35 16.92 10.34
C TYR A 448 3.80 15.50 10.39
N LEU A 449 3.16 15.18 11.51
CA LEU A 449 2.53 13.87 11.77
C LEU A 449 1.06 13.83 11.33
N ASN A 450 0.64 14.78 10.50
CA ASN A 450 -0.73 14.83 10.02
C ASN A 450 -1.01 13.67 9.07
N SER A 451 -2.23 13.16 9.17
CA SER A 451 -2.88 12.47 8.08
C SER A 451 -4.14 13.22 7.72
N PHE A 452 -4.56 13.15 6.46
CA PHE A 452 -5.66 13.97 5.96
C PHE A 452 -6.93 13.15 5.81
N SER A 453 -8.00 13.66 6.39
CA SER A 453 -9.38 13.25 6.12
C SER A 453 -9.90 13.83 4.80
N ASP A 454 -11.01 13.29 4.29
CA ASP A 454 -11.69 13.86 3.12
C ASP A 454 -12.07 15.34 3.30
N GLU A 455 -12.35 15.79 4.53
CA GLU A 455 -12.68 17.18 4.83
C GLU A 455 -11.46 18.11 4.72
N GLU A 456 -10.31 17.68 5.24
CA GLU A 456 -9.06 18.44 5.11
C GLU A 456 -8.61 18.52 3.65
N ILE A 457 -8.80 17.44 2.88
CA ILE A 457 -8.50 17.42 1.44
C ILE A 457 -9.44 18.36 0.68
N LYS A 458 -10.74 18.36 0.99
CA LYS A 458 -11.72 19.27 0.35
C LYS A 458 -11.44 20.74 0.68
N SER A 459 -11.16 21.05 1.95
CA SER A 459 -10.86 22.42 2.38
C SER A 459 -9.46 22.88 2.00
N ARG A 460 -8.59 21.96 1.57
CA ARG A 460 -7.17 22.17 1.27
C ARG A 460 -6.43 22.89 2.39
N SER A 461 -6.78 22.61 3.64
CA SER A 461 -6.19 23.26 4.81
C SER A 461 -6.19 22.33 6.02
N PHE A 462 -5.23 22.52 6.93
CA PHE A 462 -5.10 21.70 8.14
C PHE A 462 -4.34 22.43 9.25
N VAL A 463 -4.34 21.87 10.47
CA VAL A 463 -3.50 22.37 11.57
C VAL A 463 -2.27 21.47 11.69
N PRO A 464 -1.04 21.99 11.48
CA PRO A 464 0.17 21.17 11.52
C PRO A 464 0.44 20.57 12.90
N ILE A 465 0.85 19.30 12.93
CA ILE A 465 1.18 18.54 14.14
C ILE A 465 2.65 18.16 14.07
N ILE A 466 3.46 18.63 15.01
CA ILE A 466 4.89 18.30 15.12
C ILE A 466 5.15 17.42 16.36
N SER A 467 6.04 16.44 16.25
CA SER A 467 6.42 15.60 17.41
C SER A 467 7.26 16.39 18.41
N PRO A 468 7.18 16.10 19.72
CA PRO A 468 8.12 16.64 20.69
C PRO A 468 9.58 16.32 20.36
N PHE A 469 9.86 15.22 19.66
CA PHE A 469 11.19 14.81 19.20
C PHE A 469 11.74 15.73 18.10
N ALA A 470 10.94 15.99 17.06
CA ALA A 470 11.28 16.93 15.99
C ALA A 470 11.58 18.32 16.55
N LEU A 471 10.74 18.73 17.49
CA LEU A 471 10.92 19.89 18.32
C LEU A 471 12.22 19.83 19.14
N ALA A 472 12.52 18.77 19.89
CA ALA A 472 13.79 18.66 20.62
C ALA A 472 15.03 18.77 19.72
N ILE A 473 14.99 18.22 18.50
CA ILE A 473 16.05 18.36 17.51
C ILE A 473 16.18 19.81 17.06
N PHE A 474 15.06 20.45 16.74
CA PHE A 474 15.03 21.86 16.35
C PHE A 474 15.63 22.76 17.45
N ALA A 475 15.28 22.54 18.73
CA ALA A 475 15.87 23.25 19.87
C ALA A 475 17.38 23.01 20.00
N SER A 476 17.83 21.75 19.89
CA SER A 476 19.25 21.41 19.96
C SER A 476 20.06 22.16 18.91
N ARG A 477 19.50 22.39 17.71
CA ARG A 477 20.15 23.15 16.65
C ARG A 477 20.17 24.66 16.90
N LEU A 478 19.12 25.23 17.50
CA LEU A 478 19.12 26.63 17.92
C LEU A 478 20.22 26.95 18.94
N LEU A 479 20.64 25.95 19.72
CA LEU A 479 21.75 26.06 20.66
C LEU A 479 23.11 25.87 19.99
N SER A 480 23.17 25.49 18.71
CA SER A 480 24.44 25.39 17.97
C SER A 480 24.94 26.77 17.49
N THR A 481 26.19 26.81 17.03
CA THR A 481 26.89 28.03 16.61
C THR A 481 26.22 28.79 15.47
N GLU A 482 25.36 28.13 14.68
CA GLU A 482 24.63 28.69 13.54
C GLU A 482 23.67 29.83 13.95
N TYR A 483 23.12 29.80 15.18
CA TYR A 483 22.18 30.79 15.70
C TYR A 483 22.75 31.65 16.83
N LYS A 484 24.08 31.61 17.01
CA LYS A 484 24.80 32.28 18.09
C LYS A 484 24.52 33.78 18.07
N GLY A 485 23.95 34.30 19.16
CA GLY A 485 23.63 35.72 19.31
C GLY A 485 22.16 36.10 19.13
N SER A 486 21.31 35.22 18.57
CA SER A 486 19.86 35.45 18.46
C SER A 486 19.18 35.49 19.84
N LEU A 487 18.03 36.16 19.96
CA LEU A 487 17.26 36.22 21.21
C LEU A 487 16.88 34.81 21.70
N LEU A 488 16.49 33.93 20.78
CA LEU A 488 16.14 32.55 21.10
C LEU A 488 17.35 31.73 21.57
N HIS A 489 18.52 31.95 20.98
CA HIS A 489 19.77 31.36 21.45
C HIS A 489 20.11 31.83 22.87
N ARG A 490 19.99 33.13 23.16
CA ARG A 490 20.24 33.69 24.52
C ARG A 490 19.25 33.17 25.56
N ILE A 491 17.97 33.05 25.20
CA ILE A 491 16.96 32.42 26.06
C ILE A 491 17.31 30.95 26.30
N GLY A 492 17.71 30.23 25.26
CA GLY A 492 18.15 28.84 25.35
C GLY A 492 19.36 28.65 26.26
N GLU A 493 20.41 29.45 26.07
CA GLU A 493 21.60 29.46 26.95
C GLU A 493 21.23 29.82 28.39
N THR A 494 20.30 30.74 28.61
CA THR A 494 19.86 31.14 29.95
C THR A 494 19.10 30.00 30.62
N LEU A 495 18.17 29.35 29.91
CA LEU A 495 17.46 28.17 30.41
C LEU A 495 18.41 26.99 30.66
N TYR A 496 19.41 26.80 29.81
CA TYR A 496 20.47 25.81 30.00
C TYR A 496 21.23 26.04 31.31
N LYS A 497 21.65 27.29 31.57
CA LYS A 497 22.37 27.67 32.79
C LYS A 497 21.50 27.57 34.05
N LEU A 498 20.23 27.95 33.97
CA LEU A 498 19.30 27.93 35.11
C LEU A 498 18.81 26.54 35.49
N THR A 499 18.91 25.56 34.58
CA THR A 499 18.44 24.19 34.83
C THR A 499 19.57 23.25 35.25
N GLU A 500 20.73 23.77 35.64
CA GLU A 500 21.90 23.00 36.11
C GLU A 500 22.23 21.82 35.19
N PHE A 501 22.44 22.07 33.89
CA PHE A 501 22.71 21.02 32.89
C PHE A 501 21.55 20.00 32.75
N GLY A 502 20.30 20.48 32.76
CA GLY A 502 19.15 19.65 32.43
C GLY A 502 19.28 19.02 31.03
N SER A 503 18.71 17.83 30.83
CA SER A 503 18.76 17.13 29.53
C SER A 503 18.29 18.03 28.37
N THR A 504 18.82 17.82 27.17
CA THR A 504 18.44 18.54 25.93
C THR A 504 16.93 18.67 25.74
N PHE A 505 16.16 17.68 26.20
CA PHE A 505 14.70 17.72 26.24
C PHE A 505 14.12 18.77 27.22
N LYS A 506 14.64 18.89 28.45
CA LYS A 506 14.18 19.92 29.42
C LYS A 506 14.44 21.33 28.88
N ILE A 507 15.59 21.52 28.23
CA ILE A 507 15.94 22.77 27.56
C ILE A 507 15.02 23.03 26.37
N ALA A 508 14.77 22.03 25.51
CA ALA A 508 13.83 22.13 24.40
C ALA A 508 12.41 22.47 24.88
N HIS A 509 11.91 21.77 25.90
CA HIS A 509 10.59 22.01 26.47
C HIS A 509 10.48 23.39 27.14
N GLY A 510 11.53 23.85 27.85
CA GLY A 510 11.62 25.20 28.39
C GLY A 510 11.66 26.28 27.31
N LEU A 511 12.46 26.06 26.27
CA LEU A 511 12.50 26.88 25.06
C LEU A 511 11.12 26.95 24.41
N TRP A 512 10.36 25.85 24.38
CA TRP A 512 9.03 25.80 23.76
C TRP A 512 7.98 26.51 24.57
N LYS A 513 7.92 26.31 25.88
CA LYS A 513 7.03 27.12 26.72
C LYS A 513 7.32 28.61 26.56
N THR A 514 8.59 28.97 26.40
CA THR A 514 9.00 30.37 26.19
C THR A 514 8.63 30.87 24.79
N LEU A 515 8.92 30.09 23.74
CA LEU A 515 8.61 30.41 22.35
C LEU A 515 7.09 30.52 22.14
N ILE A 516 6.29 29.60 22.69
CA ILE A 516 4.83 29.68 22.69
C ILE A 516 4.40 31.00 23.34
N ARG A 517 4.88 31.32 24.54
CA ARG A 517 4.53 32.57 25.24
C ARG A 517 4.88 33.80 24.41
N LEU A 518 6.06 33.85 23.80
CA LEU A 518 6.49 34.96 22.94
C LEU A 518 5.67 35.05 21.64
N LEU A 519 5.35 33.93 21.01
CA LEU A 519 4.52 33.87 19.80
C LEU A 519 3.06 34.28 20.08
N TYR A 520 2.49 33.87 21.21
CA TYR A 520 1.16 34.30 21.63
C TYR A 520 1.16 35.80 22.00
N GLN A 521 2.17 36.27 22.74
CA GLN A 521 2.30 37.70 23.07
C GLN A 521 2.48 38.59 21.83
N SER A 522 3.25 38.13 20.83
CA SER A 522 3.41 38.86 19.56
C SER A 522 2.14 38.83 18.69
N LYS A 523 1.31 37.80 18.76
CA LYS A 523 -0.01 37.76 18.10
C LYS A 523 -0.97 38.85 18.62
N HIS A 524 -0.80 39.27 19.88
CA HIS A 524 -1.57 40.35 20.51
C HIS A 524 -0.90 41.74 20.42
N ARG A 525 0.34 41.83 19.93
CA ARG A 525 1.05 43.09 19.67
C ARG A 525 1.28 43.27 18.17
N VAL A 526 0.37 43.97 17.49
CA VAL A 526 0.62 44.47 16.14
C VAL A 526 1.87 45.37 16.16
N LYS A 527 2.84 45.04 15.31
CA LYS A 527 4.13 45.74 15.08
C LYS A 527 5.14 45.71 16.25
N ALA A 528 6.01 44.69 16.24
CA ALA A 528 7.41 44.91 16.60
C ALA A 528 8.26 43.93 15.78
N ALA A 529 9.08 44.47 14.89
CA ALA A 529 10.10 43.74 14.16
C ALA A 529 11.09 43.12 15.15
N LEU A 530 11.05 41.80 15.34
CA LEU A 530 12.08 40.97 16.00
C LEU A 530 11.58 39.51 16.09
N ILE A 531 11.55 38.82 14.95
CA ILE A 531 11.79 37.36 14.85
C ILE A 531 12.79 37.18 13.71
#